data_AF-A0SYN4-F1
#
_entry.id   AF-A0SYN4-F1
#
_cell.length_a   1.000
_cell.length_b   1.000
_cell.length_c   1.000
_cell.angle_alpha   90.00
_cell.angle_beta   90.00
_cell.angle_gamma   90.00
#
_symmetry.space_group_name_H-M   'P 1'
#
loop_
_entity.id
_entity.type
_entity.pdbx_description
1 polymer ?
#
loop_
_entity_poly.entity_id
_entity_poly.type
_entity_poly.pdbx_seq_one_letter_code
_entity_poly.pdbx_strand_id
1 'polypeptide(L)'
;IYSRLLKDRIIMLGSAIDDNVANSIVSQLLFLDAQDPEKDIFLYINSPGGSISAGMAIYDTMNFVKADVQTIGMGMAASMGSFLLTAGANGKRFALPNAQIMIHQPLGGAQGQATEIEIAARHILKIKERMNTIMAEKT
;
A
#
# COMPACT_ATOMS: atom_id res chain seq x y z
N ILE A 1 14.18 17.75 -4.14
CA ILE A 1 14.81 16.56 -3.52
C ILE A 1 14.10 15.26 -3.90
N TYR A 2 12.77 15.12 -3.73
CA TYR A 2 12.05 13.89 -4.14
C TYR A 2 12.24 13.52 -5.63
N SER A 3 12.20 14.50 -6.55
CA SER A 3 12.48 14.24 -7.98
C SER A 3 13.91 13.77 -8.25
N ARG A 4 14.86 13.99 -7.33
CA ARG A 4 16.22 13.45 -7.42
C ARG A 4 16.23 11.99 -6.99
N LEU A 5 15.57 11.65 -5.87
CA LEU A 5 15.39 10.27 -5.41
C LEU A 5 14.67 9.40 -6.45
N LEU A 6 13.70 9.96 -7.16
CA LEU A 6 13.00 9.24 -8.22
C LEU A 6 13.94 8.81 -9.37
N LYS A 7 14.99 9.58 -9.67
CA LYS A 7 16.01 9.16 -10.65
C LYS A 7 16.78 7.92 -10.20
N ASP A 8 16.90 7.74 -8.89
CA ASP A 8 17.49 6.57 -8.25
C ASP A 8 16.42 5.50 -7.93
N ARG A 9 15.22 5.62 -8.54
CA ARG A 9 14.06 4.70 -8.44
C ARG A 9 13.47 4.57 -7.03
N ILE A 10 13.62 5.62 -6.23
CA ILE A 10 13.11 5.68 -4.87
C ILE A 10 11.79 6.46 -4.84
N ILE A 11 10.76 5.82 -4.30
CA ILE A 11 9.44 6.40 -4.02
C ILE A 11 9.24 6.47 -2.51
N MET A 12 8.72 7.61 -2.03
CA MET A 12 8.48 7.87 -0.61
C MET A 12 6.98 7.92 -0.31
N LEU A 13 6.49 6.97 0.48
CA LEU A 13 5.18 7.00 1.10
C LEU A 13 5.34 7.45 2.57
N GLY A 14 5.28 8.77 2.79
CA GLY A 14 5.58 9.40 4.09
C GLY A 14 4.38 10.01 4.81
N SER A 15 3.15 9.71 4.39
CA SER A 15 1.92 10.34 4.87
C SER A 15 0.78 9.33 4.99
N ALA A 16 -0.38 9.81 5.48
CA ALA A 16 -1.62 9.05 5.34
C ALA A 16 -1.93 8.78 3.86
N ILE A 17 -2.58 7.64 3.59
CA ILE A 17 -2.93 7.21 2.24
C ILE A 17 -4.32 7.74 1.89
N ASP A 18 -4.37 8.65 0.92
CA ASP A 18 -5.59 9.12 0.26
C ASP A 18 -5.45 8.98 -1.27
N ASP A 19 -6.47 9.38 -2.02
CA ASP A 19 -6.48 9.24 -3.48
C ASP A 19 -5.39 10.09 -4.16
N ASN A 20 -5.00 11.24 -3.59
CA ASN A 20 -3.93 12.08 -4.14
C ASN A 20 -2.57 11.41 -3.99
N VAL A 21 -2.31 10.87 -2.80
CA VAL A 21 -1.10 10.10 -2.51
C VAL A 21 -1.06 8.85 -3.38
N ALA A 22 -2.15 8.09 -3.48
CA ALA A 22 -2.22 6.91 -4.32
C ALA A 22 -1.95 7.23 -5.79
N ASN A 23 -2.63 8.24 -6.36
CA ASN A 23 -2.39 8.66 -7.75
C ASN A 23 -0.94 9.07 -8.00
N SER A 24 -0.31 9.75 -7.04
CA SER A 24 1.11 10.13 -7.13
C SER A 24 2.03 8.90 -7.13
N ILE A 25 1.81 7.95 -6.22
CA ILE A 25 2.61 6.72 -6.11
C ILE A 25 2.42 5.84 -7.35
N VAL A 26 1.17 5.63 -7.80
CA VAL A 26 0.84 4.87 -9.01
C VAL A 26 1.52 5.46 -10.24
N SER A 27 1.46 6.78 -10.41
CA SER A 27 2.12 7.46 -11.53
C SER A 27 3.64 7.25 -11.50
N GLN A 28 4.26 7.29 -10.32
CA GLN A 28 5.70 7.05 -10.16
C GLN A 28 6.08 5.59 -10.45
N LEU A 29 5.27 4.62 -10.01
CA LEU A 29 5.48 3.20 -10.32
C LEU A 29 5.46 2.95 -11.83
N LEU A 30 4.41 3.40 -12.51
CA LEU A 30 4.26 3.26 -13.96
C LEU A 30 5.39 3.96 -14.72
N PHE A 31 5.78 5.16 -14.28
CA PHE A 31 6.88 5.90 -14.88
C PHE A 31 8.21 5.15 -14.76
N LEU A 32 8.54 4.64 -13.58
CA LEU A 32 9.80 3.92 -13.36
C LEU A 32 9.84 2.58 -14.10
N ASP A 33 8.71 1.86 -14.15
CA ASP A 33 8.59 0.62 -14.92
C ASP A 33 8.79 0.87 -16.42
N ALA A 34 8.18 1.94 -16.96
CA ALA A 34 8.36 2.32 -18.36
C ALA A 34 9.79 2.76 -18.70
N GLN A 35 10.53 3.31 -17.73
CA GLN A 35 11.94 3.69 -17.93
C GLN A 35 12.87 2.49 -18.00
N ASP A 36 12.69 1.53 -17.10
CA ASP A 36 13.52 0.32 -17.02
C ASP A 36 12.76 -0.76 -16.23
N PRO A 37 12.09 -1.71 -16.89
CA PRO A 37 11.27 -2.73 -16.23
C PRO A 37 12.10 -3.83 -15.55
N GLU A 38 13.40 -3.92 -15.84
CA GLU A 38 14.28 -4.96 -15.27
C GLU A 38 14.92 -4.51 -13.94
N LYS A 39 14.83 -3.21 -13.62
CA LYS A 39 15.40 -2.65 -12.39
C LYS A 39 14.35 -2.51 -11.32
N ASP A 40 14.69 -2.96 -10.12
CA ASP A 40 13.87 -2.81 -8.94
C ASP A 40 13.46 -1.34 -8.65
N ILE A 41 12.30 -1.18 -8.03
CA ILE A 41 11.78 0.08 -7.50
C ILE A 41 11.79 0.01 -5.98
N PHE A 42 12.25 1.07 -5.31
CA PHE A 42 12.33 1.11 -3.85
C PHE A 42 11.20 1.97 -3.27
N LEU A 43 10.23 1.32 -2.62
CA LEU A 43 9.13 1.98 -1.93
C LEU A 43 9.41 2.06 -0.43
N TYR A 44 9.75 3.26 0.04
CA TYR A 44 9.96 3.54 1.46
C TYR A 44 8.65 3.96 2.12
N ILE A 45 8.27 3.28 3.20
CA ILE A 45 6.96 3.39 3.84
C ILE A 45 7.11 3.88 5.28
N ASN A 46 6.57 5.08 5.53
CA ASN A 46 6.32 5.64 6.86
C ASN A 46 4.91 6.24 6.84
N SER A 47 3.91 5.40 7.10
CA SER A 47 2.50 5.75 6.95
C SER A 47 1.66 5.20 8.10
N PRO A 48 0.72 6.01 8.65
CA PRO A 48 -0.29 5.53 9.58
C PRO A 48 -1.39 4.70 8.89
N GLY A 49 -1.33 4.53 7.57
CA GLY A 49 -2.39 3.93 6.77
C GLY A 49 -3.33 4.98 6.19
N GLY A 50 -4.56 4.57 5.85
CA GLY A 50 -5.54 5.47 5.24
C GLY A 50 -6.63 4.73 4.48
N SER A 51 -7.09 5.33 3.38
CA SER A 51 -8.14 4.78 2.53
C SER A 51 -7.75 3.41 1.96
N ILE A 52 -8.66 2.44 2.13
CA ILE A 52 -8.45 1.07 1.64
C ILE A 52 -8.42 1.05 0.11
N SER A 53 -9.35 1.74 -0.56
CA SER A 53 -9.38 1.79 -2.03
C SER A 53 -8.12 2.43 -2.60
N ALA A 54 -7.65 3.52 -1.99
CA ALA A 54 -6.42 4.19 -2.38
C ALA A 54 -5.19 3.28 -2.20
N GLY A 55 -5.11 2.58 -1.07
CA GLY A 55 -4.04 1.62 -0.83
C GLY A 55 -4.13 0.39 -1.76
N MET A 56 -5.33 -0.08 -2.11
CA MET A 56 -5.52 -1.15 -3.08
C MET A 56 -5.07 -0.74 -4.49
N ALA A 57 -5.27 0.52 -4.89
CA ALA A 57 -4.76 1.01 -6.17
C ALA A 57 -3.22 0.96 -6.24
N ILE A 58 -2.54 1.32 -5.15
CA ILE A 58 -1.08 1.16 -5.04
C ILE A 58 -0.70 -0.32 -5.10
N TYR A 59 -1.36 -1.16 -4.30
CA TYR A 59 -1.11 -2.61 -4.25
C TYR A 59 -1.24 -3.27 -5.62
N ASP A 60 -2.34 -3.06 -6.32
CA ASP A 60 -2.57 -3.68 -7.63
C ASP A 60 -1.53 -3.18 -8.64
N THR A 61 -1.17 -1.89 -8.59
CA THR A 61 -0.12 -1.32 -9.45
C THR A 61 1.25 -1.94 -9.16
N MET A 62 1.60 -2.17 -7.89
CA MET A 62 2.85 -2.85 -7.51
C MET A 62 2.96 -4.26 -8.10
N ASN A 63 1.84 -4.97 -8.27
CA ASN A 63 1.81 -6.30 -8.87
C ASN A 63 1.58 -6.25 -10.41
N PHE A 64 1.23 -5.09 -10.96
CA PHE A 64 1.00 -4.89 -12.39
C PHE A 64 2.27 -4.51 -13.15
N VAL A 65 3.13 -3.68 -12.54
CA VAL A 65 4.43 -3.33 -13.10
C VAL A 65 5.33 -4.56 -13.21
N LYS A 66 6.24 -4.57 -14.19
CA LYS A 66 7.19 -5.68 -14.37
C LYS A 66 8.35 -5.60 -13.38
N ALA A 67 8.79 -4.39 -13.08
CA ALA A 67 9.85 -4.15 -12.11
C ALA A 67 9.44 -4.63 -10.71
N ASP A 68 10.32 -5.39 -10.07
CA ASP A 68 10.13 -5.80 -8.67
C ASP A 68 10.06 -4.57 -7.77
N VAL A 69 9.00 -4.46 -6.98
CA VAL A 69 8.86 -3.40 -5.97
C VAL A 69 9.40 -3.90 -4.63
N GLN A 70 10.52 -3.33 -4.21
CA GLN A 70 11.05 -3.51 -2.86
C GLN A 70 10.33 -2.60 -1.87
N THR A 71 10.06 -3.08 -0.67
CA THR A 71 9.41 -2.29 0.38
C THR A 71 10.30 -2.15 1.60
N ILE A 72 10.39 -0.93 2.14
CA ILE A 72 11.23 -0.60 3.28
C ILE A 72 10.41 0.17 4.31
N GLY A 73 10.06 -0.49 5.41
CA GLY A 73 9.38 0.12 6.55
C GLY A 73 10.32 1.02 7.36
N MET A 74 9.93 2.28 7.58
CA MET A 74 10.63 3.26 8.41
C MET A 74 9.65 3.94 9.34
N GLY A 75 10.06 4.24 10.58
CA GLY A 75 9.17 4.91 11.53
C GLY A 75 7.98 4.02 11.88
N MET A 76 6.86 4.19 11.18
CA MET A 76 5.66 3.37 11.34
C MET A 76 5.08 2.94 9.99
N ALA A 77 4.77 1.65 9.85
CA ALA A 77 3.92 1.12 8.79
C ALA A 77 2.68 0.50 9.45
N ALA A 78 1.60 1.26 9.51
CA ALA A 78 0.36 0.85 10.17
C ALA A 78 -0.79 0.69 9.16
N SER A 79 -1.74 -0.20 9.45
CA SER A 79 -2.96 -0.39 8.64
C SER A 79 -2.61 -0.61 7.15
N MET A 80 -3.17 0.16 6.22
CA MET A 80 -2.80 0.08 4.79
C MET A 80 -1.29 0.29 4.52
N GLY A 81 -0.56 1.01 5.37
CA GLY A 81 0.91 1.09 5.28
C GLY A 81 1.58 -0.25 5.57
N SER A 82 1.12 -0.99 6.58
CA SER A 82 1.60 -2.35 6.87
C SER A 82 1.23 -3.34 5.76
N PHE A 83 0.02 -3.21 5.20
CA PHE A 83 -0.44 -4.02 4.08
C PHE A 83 0.48 -3.84 2.85
N LEU A 84 0.74 -2.60 2.46
CA LEU A 84 1.67 -2.30 1.36
C LEU A 84 3.10 -2.74 1.64
N LEU A 85 3.56 -2.66 2.90
CA LEU A 85 4.86 -3.19 3.29
C LEU A 85 4.96 -4.70 3.00
N THR A 86 3.93 -5.49 3.33
CA THR A 86 3.91 -6.93 3.03
C THR A 86 3.78 -7.25 1.53
N ALA A 87 3.29 -6.30 0.73
CA ALA A 87 3.03 -6.47 -0.69
C ALA A 87 4.26 -6.39 -1.59
N GLY A 88 5.42 -5.98 -1.06
CA GLY A 88 6.68 -5.98 -1.82
C GLY A 88 7.06 -7.37 -2.35
N ALA A 89 7.94 -7.40 -3.34
CA ALA A 89 8.44 -8.63 -3.96
C ALA A 89 9.02 -9.58 -2.91
N ASN A 90 8.79 -10.89 -3.09
CA ASN A 90 9.21 -11.89 -2.11
C ASN A 90 10.73 -11.86 -1.89
N GLY A 91 11.17 -11.89 -0.63
CA GLY A 91 12.59 -11.73 -0.26
C GLY A 91 13.12 -10.29 -0.32
N LYS A 92 12.32 -9.31 -0.78
CA LYS A 92 12.72 -7.89 -0.92
C LYS A 92 11.88 -6.94 -0.05
N ARG A 93 11.52 -7.39 1.15
CA ARG A 93 10.70 -6.67 2.12
C ARG A 93 11.49 -6.47 3.40
N PHE A 94 11.71 -5.22 3.77
CA PHE A 94 12.62 -4.85 4.84
C PHE A 94 11.96 -3.89 5.81
N ALA A 95 12.47 -3.85 7.04
CA ALA A 95 12.10 -2.86 8.03
C ALA A 95 13.37 -2.38 8.73
N LEU A 96 13.46 -1.08 9.00
CA LEU A 96 14.55 -0.54 9.81
C LEU A 96 14.42 -1.02 11.26
N PRO A 97 15.52 -1.07 12.04
CA PRO A 97 15.52 -1.68 13.38
C PRO A 97 14.50 -1.11 14.38
N ASN A 98 14.09 0.14 14.21
CA ASN A 98 13.14 0.83 15.08
C ASN A 98 11.75 1.03 14.43
N ALA A 99 11.50 0.43 13.28
CA ALA A 99 10.22 0.56 12.60
C ALA A 99 9.12 -0.20 13.35
N GLN A 100 7.96 0.43 13.51
CA GLN A 100 6.78 -0.18 14.11
C GLN A 100 5.83 -0.65 13.01
N ILE A 101 5.43 -1.92 13.07
CA ILE A 101 4.48 -2.51 12.14
C ILE A 101 3.19 -2.80 12.90
N MET A 102 2.07 -2.25 12.43
CA MET A 102 0.77 -2.43 13.09
C MET A 102 -0.28 -2.86 12.07
N ILE A 103 -0.90 -4.01 12.32
CA ILE A 103 -2.03 -4.53 11.54
C ILE A 103 -3.31 -4.37 12.35
N HIS A 104 -4.43 -4.05 11.69
CA HIS A 104 -5.76 -4.10 12.30
C HIS A 104 -6.82 -4.34 11.22
N GLN A 105 -7.99 -4.80 11.63
CA GLN A 105 -9.12 -4.97 10.70
C GLN A 105 -9.63 -3.63 10.14
N PRO A 106 -10.17 -3.60 8.92
CA PRO A 106 -10.80 -2.42 8.33
C PRO A 106 -11.75 -1.69 9.28
N LEU A 107 -11.66 -0.36 9.29
CA LEU A 107 -12.60 0.51 9.99
C LEU A 107 -13.53 1.15 8.96
N GLY A 108 -14.81 1.26 9.31
CA GLY A 108 -15.82 1.89 8.47
C GLY A 108 -17.06 2.22 9.28
N GLY A 109 -17.99 2.94 8.66
CA GLY A 109 -19.28 3.31 9.24
C GLY A 109 -20.37 3.26 8.18
N ALA A 110 -21.61 3.13 8.63
CA ALA A 110 -22.79 3.14 7.77
C ALA A 110 -23.92 3.91 8.45
N GLN A 111 -24.68 4.67 7.66
CA GLN A 111 -25.85 5.42 8.09
C GLN A 111 -26.86 5.41 6.94
N GLY A 112 -28.15 5.29 7.25
CA GLY A 112 -29.22 5.23 6.25
C GLY A 112 -30.35 4.29 6.65
N GLN A 113 -31.12 3.85 5.66
CA GLN A 113 -32.14 2.82 5.85
C GLN A 113 -31.50 1.48 6.27
N ALA A 114 -32.28 0.60 6.90
CA ALA A 114 -31.80 -0.70 7.35
C ALA A 114 -31.10 -1.50 6.22
N THR A 115 -31.66 -1.46 5.00
CA THR A 115 -31.07 -2.09 3.81
C THR A 115 -29.71 -1.48 3.43
N GLU A 116 -29.56 -0.17 3.50
CA GLU A 116 -28.30 0.52 3.19
C GLU A 116 -27.21 0.17 4.22
N ILE A 117 -27.58 0.14 5.50
CA ILE A 117 -26.69 -0.29 6.58
C ILE A 117 -26.25 -1.75 6.37
N GLU A 118 -27.17 -2.65 6.02
CA GLU A 118 -26.86 -4.05 5.75
C GLU A 118 -25.88 -4.20 4.57
N ILE A 119 -26.14 -3.50 3.46
CA ILE A 119 -25.27 -3.52 2.27
C ILE A 119 -23.86 -3.05 2.63
N ALA A 120 -23.74 -1.92 3.34
CA ALA A 120 -22.45 -1.38 3.74
C ALA A 120 -21.70 -2.33 4.69
N ALA A 121 -22.40 -2.93 5.67
CA ALA A 121 -21.81 -3.91 6.58
C ALA A 121 -21.28 -5.15 5.84
N ARG A 122 -22.07 -5.71 4.90
CA ARG A 122 -21.64 -6.84 4.06
C ARG A 122 -20.41 -6.48 3.21
N HIS A 123 -20.36 -5.26 2.69
CA HIS A 123 -19.22 -4.78 1.92
C HIS A 123 -17.95 -4.68 2.77
N ILE A 124 -18.03 -4.12 4.00
CA ILE A 124 -16.89 -4.04 4.93
C ILE A 124 -16.38 -5.44 5.29
N LEU A 125 -17.28 -6.40 5.54
CA LEU A 125 -16.90 -7.79 5.82
C LEU A 125 -16.14 -8.42 4.64
N LYS A 126 -16.62 -8.21 3.41
CA LYS A 126 -15.96 -8.70 2.20
C LYS A 126 -14.56 -8.09 2.02
N ILE A 127 -14.41 -6.79 2.28
CA ILE A 127 -13.10 -6.12 2.25
C ILE A 127 -12.16 -6.73 3.29
N LYS A 128 -12.63 -6.91 4.53
CA LYS A 128 -11.86 -7.52 5.62
C LYS A 128 -11.38 -8.91 5.24
N GLU A 129 -12.27 -9.76 4.72
CA GLU A 129 -11.92 -11.11 4.27
C GLU A 129 -10.85 -11.05 3.17
N ARG A 130 -11.07 -10.23 2.13
CA ARG A 130 -10.12 -10.10 1.02
C ARG A 130 -8.73 -9.65 1.49
N MET A 131 -8.66 -8.64 2.35
CA MET A 131 -7.38 -8.14 2.87
C MET A 131 -6.68 -9.20 3.71
N ASN A 132 -7.40 -9.92 4.57
CA ASN A 132 -6.83 -11.00 5.37
C ASN A 132 -6.27 -12.13 4.49
N THR A 133 -6.99 -12.51 3.43
CA THR A 133 -6.53 -13.52 2.46
C THR A 133 -5.23 -13.06 1.79
N ILE A 134 -5.18 -11.83 1.27
CA ILE A 134 -3.97 -11.30 0.63
C ILE A 134 -2.80 -11.25 1.63
N MET A 135 -3.03 -10.79 2.86
CA MET A 135 -1.98 -10.76 3.86
C MET A 135 -1.48 -12.17 4.18
N ALA A 136 -2.37 -13.15 4.35
CA ALA A 136 -1.98 -14.54 4.58
C ALA A 136 -1.20 -15.17 3.41
N GLU A 137 -1.48 -14.77 2.17
CA GLU A 137 -0.71 -15.19 0.99
C GLU A 137 0.69 -14.55 0.94
N LYS A 138 0.83 -13.35 1.52
CA LYS A 138 2.07 -12.57 1.48
C LYS A 138 2.95 -12.81 2.72
N THR A 139 2.42 -13.16 3.89
CA THR A 139 3.18 -13.44 5.11
C THR A 139 3.59 -14.89 5.22
#